data_AF-A0A059WKA5-F1
#
_entry.id   AF-A0A059WKA5-F1
#
_cell.length_a   1.000
_cell.length_b   1.000
_cell.length_c   1.000
_cell.angle_alpha   90.00
_cell.angle_beta   90.00
_cell.angle_gamma   90.00
#
_symmetry.space_group_name_H-M   'P 1'
#
loop_
_entity.id
_entity.type
_entity.pdbx_description
1 polymer ?
#
loop_
_entity_poly.entity_id
_entity_poly.type
_entity_poly.pdbx_seq_one_letter_code
_entity_poly.pdbx_strand_id
1 'polypeptide(L)'
;MTGDERAFTRRRLVAEVAALAATTACANSGAPNPDTGSEPPGYPGAQWVPADITNYTPANRPSSHPVQLVIVHVTQETFPDTLMLFGRPGYRASAHYTVRSQDGHVAQCVREHDVAWHAGNARYNWRSIGVEHEGRVDEPRWFTDALYTRSAALTAAICHRYGIPVDRRHIIGHHEVPGADHTDPGPLWDWSRYMRLVAAAF
;
A
#
# COMPACT_ATOMS: atom_id res chain seq x y z
N MET A 1 -51.20 -23.47 28.99
CA MET A 1 -50.74 -24.70 28.32
C MET A 1 -50.80 -24.44 26.83
N THR A 2 -49.69 -24.75 26.14
CA THR A 2 -49.49 -24.89 24.68
C THR A 2 -49.82 -23.64 23.84
N GLY A 3 -48.90 -22.92 23.23
CA GLY A 3 -47.68 -23.36 22.52
C GLY A 3 -47.79 -22.88 21.06
N ASP A 4 -46.63 -22.72 20.40
CA ASP A 4 -46.42 -22.39 18.98
C ASP A 4 -46.69 -20.98 18.46
N GLU A 5 -45.84 -20.39 17.61
CA GLU A 5 -44.42 -20.61 17.30
C GLU A 5 -43.99 -19.41 16.46
N ARG A 6 -42.77 -18.92 16.68
CA ARG A 6 -42.17 -17.85 15.88
C ARG A 6 -41.73 -18.44 14.54
N ALA A 7 -42.29 -17.94 13.43
CA ALA A 7 -41.69 -18.12 12.11
C ALA A 7 -41.07 -16.81 11.63
N PHE A 8 -39.76 -16.68 11.88
CA PHE A 8 -38.87 -15.73 11.22
C PHE A 8 -38.78 -16.09 9.73
N THR A 9 -39.36 -15.27 8.85
CA THR A 9 -39.22 -15.47 7.40
C THR A 9 -37.80 -15.08 6.95
N ARG A 10 -37.14 -16.04 6.31
CA ARG A 10 -35.73 -16.03 5.89
C ARG A 10 -35.43 -14.95 4.85
N ARG A 11 -34.22 -14.40 4.97
CA ARG A 11 -33.49 -13.59 3.98
C ARG A 11 -33.57 -14.17 2.56
N ARG A 12 -33.74 -13.28 1.57
CA ARG A 12 -33.31 -13.53 0.19
C ARG A 12 -32.62 -12.25 -0.32
N LEU A 13 -31.30 -12.18 -0.13
CA LEU A 13 -30.45 -11.24 -0.86
C LEU A 13 -30.32 -11.80 -2.28
N VAL A 14 -30.80 -11.03 -3.26
CA VAL A 14 -30.61 -11.33 -4.67
C VAL A 14 -29.19 -10.89 -5.03
N ALA A 15 -28.35 -11.86 -5.40
CA ALA A 15 -27.09 -11.61 -6.07
C ALA A 15 -27.40 -11.39 -7.55
N GLU A 16 -27.23 -10.18 -8.05
CA GLU A 16 -27.20 -9.93 -9.50
C GLU A 16 -25.77 -10.05 -9.99
N VAL A 17 -25.52 -11.17 -10.64
CA VAL A 17 -24.34 -11.43 -11.47
C VAL A 17 -24.68 -10.93 -12.87
N ALA A 18 -24.00 -9.88 -13.32
CA ALA A 18 -24.02 -9.48 -14.72
C ALA A 18 -22.70 -9.94 -15.37
N ALA A 19 -22.80 -10.93 -16.25
CA ALA A 19 -21.74 -11.38 -17.14
C ALA A 19 -22.18 -11.15 -18.59
N LEU A 20 -21.37 -10.42 -19.38
CA LEU A 20 -21.18 -10.48 -20.85
C LEU A 20 -20.28 -9.29 -21.24
N ALA A 21 -19.34 -9.33 -22.17
CA ALA A 21 -18.87 -10.34 -23.12
C ALA A 21 -17.38 -10.03 -23.42
N ALA A 22 -16.57 -11.07 -23.66
CA ALA A 22 -15.20 -10.92 -24.13
C ALA A 22 -15.19 -10.58 -25.62
N THR A 23 -14.59 -9.45 -25.98
CA THR A 23 -14.16 -9.17 -27.36
C THR A 23 -12.65 -9.37 -27.45
N THR A 24 -12.27 -10.38 -28.24
CA THR A 24 -10.89 -10.62 -28.66
C THR A 24 -10.45 -9.54 -29.64
N ALA A 25 -9.38 -8.80 -29.32
CA ALA A 25 -8.55 -8.18 -30.34
C ALA A 25 -7.10 -7.94 -29.86
N CYS A 26 -6.18 -8.51 -30.65
CA CYS A 26 -4.77 -8.16 -30.84
C CYS A 26 -3.81 -8.38 -29.66
N ALA A 27 -3.05 -9.47 -29.78
CA ALA A 27 -1.76 -9.65 -29.13
C ALA A 27 -0.89 -8.40 -29.34
N ASN A 28 -0.56 -7.73 -28.24
CA ASN A 28 0.65 -6.95 -28.15
C ASN A 28 1.49 -7.64 -27.08
N SER A 29 2.35 -8.56 -27.50
CA SER A 29 3.44 -9.09 -26.71
C SER A 29 4.45 -7.97 -26.48
N GLY A 30 4.12 -7.05 -25.56
CA GLY A 30 5.06 -6.13 -24.96
C GLY A 30 5.94 -6.91 -24.01
N ALA A 31 7.09 -7.36 -24.50
CA ALA A 31 8.17 -7.84 -23.65
C ALA A 31 8.44 -6.83 -22.52
N PRO A 32 8.88 -7.28 -21.32
CA PRO A 32 9.31 -6.36 -20.28
C PRO A 32 10.44 -5.51 -20.86
N ASN A 33 10.26 -4.18 -20.84
CA ASN A 33 11.29 -3.26 -21.27
C ASN A 33 12.53 -3.49 -20.41
N PRO A 34 13.67 -3.92 -20.96
CA PRO A 34 14.89 -4.02 -20.19
C PRO A 34 15.31 -2.60 -19.83
N ASP A 35 15.46 -2.40 -18.52
CA ASP A 35 15.90 -1.20 -17.83
C ASP A 35 17.04 -0.48 -18.58
N THR A 36 16.70 0.55 -19.38
CA THR A 36 17.69 1.48 -19.96
C THR A 36 17.89 2.59 -18.95
N GLY A 37 18.93 2.43 -18.14
CA GLY A 37 19.15 3.18 -16.90
C GLY A 37 19.07 4.71 -16.98
N SER A 38 18.58 5.29 -15.90
CA SER A 38 19.05 6.53 -15.25
C SER A 38 18.12 6.96 -14.11
N GLU A 39 17.44 6.03 -13.44
CA GLU A 39 16.55 6.38 -12.33
C GLU A 39 17.12 5.90 -11.01
N PRO A 40 16.94 6.66 -9.91
CA PRO A 40 17.42 6.19 -8.62
C PRO A 40 16.80 4.82 -8.36
N PRO A 41 17.60 3.80 -7.99
CA PRO A 41 17.00 2.60 -7.44
C PRO A 41 16.19 3.07 -6.24
N GLY A 42 15.02 2.47 -6.03
CA GLY A 42 14.21 2.75 -4.85
C GLY A 42 14.97 2.42 -3.57
N TYR A 43 14.30 1.86 -2.59
CA TYR A 43 14.99 1.43 -1.40
C TYR A 43 15.99 0.29 -1.68
N PRO A 44 17.28 0.41 -1.31
CA PRO A 44 18.28 -0.63 -1.57
C PRO A 44 17.86 -1.99 -0.99
N GLY A 45 17.96 -3.04 -1.83
CA GLY A 45 17.57 -4.40 -1.46
C GLY A 45 16.06 -4.64 -1.41
N ALA A 46 15.23 -3.72 -1.90
CA ALA A 46 13.84 -4.03 -2.20
C ALA A 46 13.74 -4.91 -3.45
N GLN A 47 12.91 -5.96 -3.38
CA GLN A 47 12.59 -6.80 -4.54
C GLN A 47 11.60 -6.05 -5.44
N TRP A 48 11.90 -5.93 -6.74
CA TRP A 48 10.94 -5.42 -7.70
C TRP A 48 9.83 -6.44 -7.96
N VAL A 49 8.58 -6.10 -7.62
CA VAL A 49 7.37 -6.90 -7.89
C VAL A 49 6.28 -5.94 -8.36
N PRO A 50 6.19 -5.65 -9.66
CA PRO A 50 5.41 -4.54 -10.17
C PRO A 50 3.91 -4.73 -9.93
N ALA A 51 3.23 -3.64 -9.55
CA ALA A 51 1.80 -3.52 -9.72
C ALA A 51 1.45 -3.49 -11.22
N ASP A 52 0.22 -3.88 -11.56
CA ASP A 52 -0.27 -3.73 -12.93
C ASP A 52 -0.36 -2.24 -13.30
N ILE A 53 -0.05 -1.93 -14.57
CA ILE A 53 -0.07 -0.54 -15.10
C ILE A 53 -1.42 0.16 -14.94
N THR A 54 -2.51 -0.61 -14.80
CA THR A 54 -3.87 -0.08 -14.59
C THR A 54 -4.17 0.30 -13.13
N ASN A 55 -3.23 0.10 -12.20
CA ASN A 55 -3.41 0.32 -10.76
C ASN A 55 -2.62 1.51 -10.20
N TYR A 56 -1.96 2.30 -11.05
CA TYR A 56 -1.23 3.50 -10.66
C TYR A 56 -1.26 4.54 -11.79
N THR A 57 -0.80 5.76 -11.52
CA THR A 57 -0.70 6.81 -12.54
C THR A 57 0.76 7.04 -12.90
N PRO A 58 1.16 6.83 -14.18
CA PRO A 58 2.48 7.22 -14.63
C PRO A 58 2.74 8.70 -14.39
N ALA A 59 3.92 9.03 -13.87
CA ALA A 59 4.28 10.42 -13.56
C ALA A 59 5.78 10.66 -13.75
N ASN A 60 6.27 11.81 -13.29
CA ASN A 60 7.69 12.16 -13.33
C ASN A 60 8.06 12.93 -12.06
N ARG A 61 7.73 12.35 -10.90
CA ARG A 61 8.02 12.95 -9.59
C ARG A 61 9.53 12.86 -9.29
N PRO A 62 10.11 13.87 -8.62
CA PRO A 62 9.45 15.00 -7.99
C PRO A 62 9.22 16.21 -8.91
N SER A 63 9.64 16.15 -10.18
CA SER A 63 9.59 17.32 -11.10
C SER A 63 8.16 17.76 -11.43
N SER A 64 7.22 16.81 -11.56
CA SER A 64 5.80 17.14 -11.78
C SER A 64 5.08 17.50 -10.48
N HIS A 65 5.37 16.78 -9.39
CA HIS A 65 4.78 16.98 -8.07
C HIS A 65 5.79 16.64 -6.98
N PRO A 66 6.02 17.51 -5.98
CA PRO A 66 6.90 17.22 -4.87
C PRO A 66 6.32 16.08 -4.01
N VAL A 67 7.18 15.15 -3.62
CA VAL A 67 6.88 14.14 -2.59
C VAL A 67 7.11 14.80 -1.23
N GLN A 68 6.07 14.85 -0.42
CA GLN A 68 6.04 15.59 0.85
C GLN A 68 5.71 14.70 2.05
N LEU A 69 5.18 13.50 1.81
CA LEU A 69 4.63 12.64 2.85
C LEU A 69 5.08 11.19 2.68
N VAL A 70 5.16 10.48 3.79
CA VAL A 70 5.11 9.01 3.84
C VAL A 70 3.81 8.62 4.52
N ILE A 71 3.04 7.74 3.89
CA ILE A 71 1.79 7.22 4.47
C ILE A 71 1.99 5.75 4.80
N VAL A 72 1.80 5.43 6.08
CA VAL A 72 1.92 4.10 6.67
C VAL A 72 0.57 3.42 6.63
N HIS A 73 0.54 2.22 6.07
CA HIS A 73 -0.65 1.40 5.93
C HIS A 73 -0.48 0.04 6.59
N VAL A 74 -1.60 -0.63 6.89
CA VAL A 74 -1.62 -2.08 7.18
C VAL A 74 -2.60 -2.72 6.22
N THR A 75 -2.14 -3.75 5.51
CA THR A 75 -2.80 -4.27 4.30
C THR A 75 -4.13 -4.95 4.55
N GLN A 76 -4.39 -5.38 5.79
CA GLN A 76 -5.42 -6.38 6.09
C GLN A 76 -5.25 -7.66 5.26
N GLU A 77 -4.03 -7.93 4.79
CA GLU A 77 -3.68 -9.09 3.96
C GLU A 77 -2.29 -9.66 4.26
N THR A 78 -2.00 -10.83 3.70
CA THR A 78 -0.65 -11.40 3.72
C THR A 78 0.23 -10.73 2.67
N PHE A 79 1.55 -10.78 2.83
CA PHE A 79 2.50 -10.18 1.89
C PHE A 79 2.34 -10.73 0.46
N PRO A 80 2.26 -12.07 0.23
CA PRO A 80 1.99 -12.60 -1.11
C PRO A 80 0.64 -12.16 -1.69
N ASP A 81 -0.41 -12.10 -0.86
CA ASP A 81 -1.74 -11.72 -1.32
C ASP A 81 -1.81 -10.25 -1.71
N THR A 82 -1.18 -9.35 -0.94
CA THR A 82 -1.04 -7.93 -1.29
C THR A 82 -0.35 -7.76 -2.64
N LEU A 83 0.77 -8.45 -2.88
CA LEU A 83 1.48 -8.37 -4.16
C LEU A 83 0.66 -8.92 -5.32
N MET A 84 -0.05 -10.03 -5.10
CA MET A 84 -0.97 -10.59 -6.08
C MET A 84 -2.07 -9.57 -6.43
N LEU A 85 -2.69 -8.93 -5.44
CA LEU A 85 -3.76 -7.96 -5.65
C LEU A 85 -3.28 -6.75 -6.45
N PHE A 86 -2.12 -6.19 -6.11
CA PHE A 86 -1.52 -5.09 -6.88
C PHE A 86 -1.21 -5.47 -8.33
N GLY A 87 -0.87 -6.73 -8.59
CA GLY A 87 -0.64 -7.26 -9.93
C GLY A 87 -1.90 -7.60 -10.73
N ARG A 88 -3.11 -7.52 -10.15
CA ARG A 88 -4.36 -7.80 -10.87
C ARG A 88 -4.80 -6.58 -11.67
N PRO A 89 -4.99 -6.70 -13.01
CA PRO A 89 -5.49 -5.58 -13.81
C PRO A 89 -6.83 -5.06 -13.30
N GLY A 90 -6.94 -3.74 -13.16
CA GLY A 90 -8.17 -3.07 -12.72
C GLY A 90 -8.51 -3.26 -11.25
N TYR A 91 -7.57 -3.70 -10.40
CA TYR A 91 -7.76 -3.75 -8.94
C TYR A 91 -7.98 -2.35 -8.33
N ARG A 92 -7.45 -1.31 -8.98
CA ARG A 92 -7.61 0.11 -8.62
C ARG A 92 -7.02 0.49 -7.26
N ALA A 93 -6.02 -0.25 -6.80
CA ALA A 93 -5.19 0.10 -5.64
C ALA A 93 -3.76 -0.41 -5.82
N SER A 94 -2.80 0.33 -5.28
CA SER A 94 -1.38 -0.03 -5.25
C SER A 94 -0.65 0.78 -4.19
N ALA A 95 0.50 0.31 -3.74
CA ALA A 95 1.44 1.07 -2.93
C ALA A 95 2.83 1.08 -3.57
N HIS A 96 3.72 1.96 -3.09
CA HIS A 96 5.08 2.00 -3.61
C HIS A 96 5.88 0.83 -3.05
N TYR A 97 5.73 0.56 -1.75
CA TYR A 97 6.42 -0.52 -1.05
C TYR A 97 5.47 -1.36 -0.21
N THR A 98 5.80 -2.64 -0.08
CA THR A 98 5.19 -3.56 0.90
C THR A 98 6.29 -4.14 1.78
N VAL A 99 6.06 -4.25 3.08
CA VAL A 99 6.99 -4.79 4.08
C VAL A 99 6.39 -6.05 4.71
N ARG A 100 7.11 -7.17 4.60
CA ARG A 100 6.71 -8.47 5.16
C ARG A 100 6.92 -8.50 6.67
N SER A 101 5.96 -9.05 7.38
CA SER A 101 5.93 -9.10 8.84
C SER A 101 7.03 -9.97 9.42
N GLN A 102 7.21 -11.18 8.89
CA GLN A 102 8.07 -12.17 9.54
C GLN A 102 9.56 -11.79 9.58
N ASP A 103 10.07 -11.12 8.54
CA ASP A 103 11.50 -10.89 8.34
C ASP A 103 11.84 -9.48 7.83
N GLY A 104 10.84 -8.61 7.66
CA GLY A 104 11.02 -7.27 7.13
C GLY A 104 11.26 -7.23 5.62
N HIS A 105 11.16 -8.34 4.87
CA HIS A 105 11.40 -8.32 3.42
C HIS A 105 10.59 -7.22 2.72
N VAL A 106 11.24 -6.46 1.84
CA VAL A 106 10.62 -5.31 1.17
C VAL A 106 10.43 -5.63 -0.30
N ALA A 107 9.21 -5.45 -0.79
CA ALA A 107 8.93 -5.38 -2.22
C ALA A 107 8.65 -3.93 -2.63
N GLN A 108 9.08 -3.55 -3.83
CA GLN A 108 8.69 -2.32 -4.49
C GLN A 108 7.73 -2.64 -5.65
N CYS A 109 6.55 -2.03 -5.63
CA CYS A 109 5.47 -2.31 -6.59
C CYS A 109 5.21 -1.18 -7.57
N VAL A 110 5.47 0.07 -7.15
CA VAL A 110 5.37 1.25 -8.00
C VAL A 110 6.66 2.05 -7.84
N ARG A 111 7.20 2.57 -8.94
CA ARG A 111 8.38 3.45 -8.87
C ARG A 111 8.01 4.74 -8.16
N GLU A 112 8.93 5.32 -7.40
CA GLU A 112 8.62 6.56 -6.65
C GLU A 112 8.36 7.77 -7.57
N HIS A 113 8.81 7.73 -8.83
CA HIS A 113 8.48 8.75 -9.83
C HIS A 113 7.01 8.69 -10.28
N ASP A 114 6.40 7.51 -10.24
CA ASP A 114 5.00 7.24 -10.53
C ASP A 114 4.13 7.45 -9.29
N VAL A 115 2.81 7.50 -9.44
CA VAL A 115 1.87 7.72 -8.34
C VAL A 115 1.06 6.46 -8.06
N ALA A 116 1.39 5.77 -6.97
CA ALA A 116 0.59 4.66 -6.46
C ALA A 116 -0.79 5.13 -5.94
N TRP A 117 -1.78 4.26 -5.99
CA TRP A 117 -3.15 4.54 -5.53
C TRP A 117 -3.42 3.87 -4.18
N HIS A 118 -2.90 4.46 -3.10
CA HIS A 118 -2.91 3.85 -1.76
C HIS A 118 -3.82 4.55 -0.75
N ALA A 119 -4.02 5.86 -0.88
CA ALA A 119 -4.61 6.68 0.19
C ALA A 119 -6.13 6.94 0.05
N GLY A 120 -6.79 6.38 -0.96
CA GLY A 120 -8.18 6.71 -1.31
C GLY A 120 -8.42 8.19 -1.71
N ASN A 121 -7.37 9.00 -1.70
CA ASN A 121 -7.42 10.44 -1.89
C ASN A 121 -6.34 10.87 -2.89
N ALA A 122 -6.77 11.31 -4.09
CA ALA A 122 -5.86 11.66 -5.17
C ALA A 122 -4.82 12.71 -4.73
N ARG A 123 -5.22 13.76 -4.01
CA ARG A 123 -4.30 14.82 -3.56
C ARG A 123 -3.19 14.28 -2.65
N TYR A 124 -3.48 13.25 -1.85
CA TYR A 124 -2.47 12.61 -1.02
C TYR A 124 -1.59 11.68 -1.84
N ASN A 125 -2.17 10.80 -2.67
CA ASN A 125 -1.41 9.93 -3.58
C ASN A 125 -0.34 10.71 -4.38
N TRP A 126 -0.70 11.85 -4.99
CA TRP A 126 0.21 12.66 -5.80
C TRP A 126 1.46 13.15 -5.04
N ARG A 127 1.36 13.34 -3.72
CA ARG A 127 2.42 13.94 -2.89
C ARG A 127 2.99 13.01 -1.84
N SER A 128 2.70 11.71 -1.89
CA SER A 128 3.17 10.74 -0.91
C SER A 128 3.86 9.52 -1.52
N ILE A 129 4.65 8.87 -0.68
CA ILE A 129 5.01 7.46 -0.82
C ILE A 129 4.18 6.64 0.16
N GLY A 130 3.46 5.65 -0.35
CA GLY A 130 2.69 4.68 0.42
C GLY A 130 3.51 3.45 0.76
N VAL A 131 3.55 3.09 2.04
CA VAL A 131 4.25 1.92 2.57
C VAL A 131 3.24 1.00 3.27
N GLU A 132 3.01 -0.16 2.69
CA GLU A 132 2.12 -1.20 3.17
C GLU A 132 2.83 -2.17 4.11
N HIS A 133 2.19 -2.50 5.23
CA HIS A 133 2.70 -3.45 6.21
C HIS A 133 1.80 -4.68 6.22
N GLU A 134 2.39 -5.85 5.98
CA GLU A 134 1.66 -7.11 6.10
C GLU A 134 1.03 -7.25 7.48
N GLY A 135 -0.27 -7.54 7.53
CA GLY A 135 -0.90 -7.96 8.77
C GLY A 135 -2.39 -7.65 8.89
N ARG A 136 -2.86 -7.65 10.14
CA ARG A 136 -4.21 -7.26 10.56
C ARG A 136 -4.08 -6.25 11.71
N VAL A 137 -4.84 -5.15 11.66
CA VAL A 137 -4.69 -4.02 12.61
C VAL A 137 -5.02 -4.36 14.06
N ASP A 138 -5.78 -5.44 14.28
CA ASP A 138 -6.26 -5.93 15.57
C ASP A 138 -5.44 -7.13 16.09
N GLU A 139 -4.40 -7.54 15.38
CA GLU A 139 -3.56 -8.68 15.74
C GLU A 139 -2.09 -8.25 15.96
N PRO A 140 -1.62 -8.09 17.21
CA PRO A 140 -0.30 -7.52 17.49
C PRO A 140 0.87 -8.38 16.98
N ARG A 141 0.64 -9.67 16.71
CA ARG A 141 1.67 -10.60 16.20
C ARG A 141 2.27 -10.18 14.86
N TRP A 142 1.56 -9.36 14.08
CA TRP A 142 2.03 -8.88 12.79
C TRP A 142 3.03 -7.72 12.91
N PHE A 143 3.05 -7.02 14.04
CA PHE A 143 3.91 -5.86 14.26
C PHE A 143 5.25 -6.25 14.88
N THR A 144 6.00 -7.07 14.15
CA THR A 144 7.27 -7.64 14.60
C THR A 144 8.39 -6.58 14.62
N ASP A 145 9.47 -6.91 15.33
CA ASP A 145 10.68 -6.10 15.35
C ASP A 145 11.31 -5.95 13.96
N ALA A 146 11.28 -7.02 13.16
CA ALA A 146 11.82 -7.01 11.80
C ALA A 146 11.04 -6.06 10.89
N LEU A 147 9.70 -6.11 10.95
CA LEU A 147 8.83 -5.22 10.19
C LEU A 147 9.03 -3.76 10.58
N TYR A 148 9.00 -3.43 11.87
CA TYR A 148 9.21 -2.06 12.34
C TYR A 148 10.59 -1.52 11.94
N THR A 149 11.64 -2.30 12.18
CA THR A 149 13.03 -1.87 11.92
C THR A 149 13.24 -1.61 10.44
N ARG A 150 12.78 -2.52 9.59
CA ARG A 150 13.00 -2.43 8.15
C ARG A 150 12.13 -1.37 7.49
N SER A 151 10.87 -1.25 7.93
CA SER A 151 10.00 -0.15 7.52
C SER A 151 10.55 1.21 7.95
N ALA A 152 11.07 1.34 9.16
CA ALA A 152 11.62 2.60 9.65
C ALA A 152 12.85 3.04 8.84
N ALA A 153 13.76 2.11 8.50
CA ALA A 153 14.89 2.37 7.63
C ALA A 153 14.47 2.76 6.21
N LEU A 154 13.42 2.12 5.67
CA LEU A 154 12.78 2.50 4.41
C LEU A 154 12.25 3.93 4.45
N THR A 155 11.45 4.26 5.46
CA THR A 155 10.87 5.60 5.65
C THR A 155 11.95 6.66 5.83
N ALA A 156 13.01 6.39 6.61
CA ALA A 156 14.14 7.29 6.77
C ALA A 156 14.83 7.56 5.42
N ALA A 157 15.07 6.54 4.61
CA ALA A 157 15.65 6.69 3.28
C ALA A 157 14.76 7.50 2.33
N ILE A 158 13.43 7.30 2.36
CA ILE A 158 12.46 8.11 1.61
C ILE A 158 12.55 9.57 2.06
N CYS A 159 12.51 9.80 3.37
CA CYS A 159 12.59 11.14 3.94
C CYS A 159 13.89 11.85 3.53
N HIS A 160 15.04 11.17 3.60
CA HIS A 160 16.32 11.73 3.21
C HIS A 160 16.35 12.06 1.71
N ARG A 161 15.85 11.16 0.86
CA ARG A 161 15.82 11.34 -0.61
C ARG A 161 14.99 12.55 -1.04
N TYR A 162 13.87 12.80 -0.38
CA TYR A 162 12.93 13.85 -0.75
C TYR A 162 12.98 15.09 0.15
N GLY A 163 13.87 15.14 1.14
CA GLY A 163 13.97 16.25 2.10
C GLY A 163 12.73 16.40 3.00
N ILE A 164 12.05 15.28 3.30
CA ILE A 164 10.86 15.28 4.15
C ILE A 164 11.29 15.29 5.62
N PRO A 165 10.78 16.21 6.46
CA PRO A 165 11.06 16.20 7.89
C PRO A 165 10.60 14.90 8.56
N VAL A 166 11.45 14.32 9.42
CA VAL A 166 11.12 13.14 10.23
C VAL A 166 10.26 13.56 11.42
N ASP A 167 8.97 13.77 11.16
CA ASP A 167 7.98 14.10 12.18
C ASP A 167 6.59 13.50 11.84
N ARG A 168 5.66 13.60 12.79
CA ARG A 168 4.28 13.10 12.66
C ARG A 168 3.37 13.97 11.79
N ARG A 169 3.85 15.09 11.26
CA ARG A 169 3.13 15.92 10.29
C ARG A 169 3.37 15.45 8.86
N HIS A 170 4.50 14.77 8.62
CA HIS A 170 4.89 14.31 7.30
C HIS A 170 4.92 12.79 7.14
N ILE A 171 5.19 12.06 8.21
CA ILE A 171 4.96 10.63 8.29
C ILE A 171 3.61 10.48 8.97
N ILE A 172 2.61 9.98 8.25
CA ILE A 172 1.22 9.84 8.73
C ILE A 172 0.71 8.41 8.52
N GLY A 173 -0.34 8.02 9.22
CA GLY A 173 -1.10 6.81 8.96
C GLY A 173 -2.23 7.08 7.96
N HIS A 174 -2.73 6.02 7.34
CA HIS A 174 -3.83 6.14 6.38
C HIS A 174 -5.08 6.78 6.98
N HIS A 175 -5.46 6.43 8.21
CA HIS A 175 -6.61 7.02 8.91
C HIS A 175 -6.50 8.54 9.15
N GLU A 176 -5.31 9.13 9.02
CA GLU A 176 -5.11 10.58 9.14
C GLU A 176 -5.31 11.30 7.80
N VAL A 177 -5.47 10.57 6.71
CA VAL A 177 -5.81 11.12 5.40
C VAL A 177 -7.28 11.58 5.41
N PRO A 178 -7.58 12.83 5.03
CA PRO A 178 -8.95 13.32 4.93
C PRO A 178 -9.81 12.47 3.99
N GLY A 179 -10.95 12.01 4.51
CA GLY A 179 -11.88 11.17 3.77
C GLY A 179 -11.50 9.69 3.74
N ALA A 180 -10.50 9.25 4.51
CA ALA A 180 -10.20 7.83 4.68
C ALA A 180 -11.42 7.11 5.25
N ASP A 181 -11.83 6.05 4.57
CA ASP A 181 -12.84 5.08 4.98
C ASP A 181 -12.21 3.85 5.67
N HIS A 182 -10.88 3.81 5.72
CA HIS A 182 -10.08 2.78 6.40
C HIS A 182 -9.46 3.32 7.70
N THR A 183 -9.22 2.41 8.65
CA THR A 183 -8.74 2.74 10.01
C THR A 183 -7.27 2.38 10.25
N ASP A 184 -6.55 1.97 9.21
CA ASP A 184 -5.15 1.54 9.31
C ASP A 184 -4.19 2.74 9.53
N PRO A 185 -2.99 2.53 10.13
CA PRO A 185 -2.41 1.26 10.61
C PRO A 185 -3.02 0.74 11.91
N GLY A 186 -4.05 1.41 12.44
CA GLY A 186 -4.83 0.95 13.58
C GLY A 186 -4.21 1.25 14.94
N PRO A 187 -4.96 0.97 16.03
CA PRO A 187 -4.58 1.37 17.39
C PRO A 187 -3.38 0.61 17.94
N LEU A 188 -3.04 -0.54 17.37
CA LEU A 188 -1.90 -1.36 17.79
C LEU A 188 -0.58 -0.96 17.12
N TRP A 189 -0.61 -0.02 16.18
CA TRP A 189 0.61 0.55 15.62
C TRP A 189 1.29 1.49 16.63
N ASP A 190 2.47 1.11 17.11
CA ASP A 190 3.25 1.89 18.06
C ASP A 190 4.02 3.00 17.33
N TRP A 191 3.35 4.14 17.17
CA TRP A 191 3.94 5.33 16.58
C TRP A 191 5.19 5.82 17.31
N SER A 192 5.24 5.71 18.64
CA SER A 192 6.37 6.18 19.43
C SER A 192 7.61 5.34 19.13
N ARG A 193 7.45 4.02 19.08
CA ARG A 193 8.49 3.10 18.65
C ARG A 193 8.91 3.35 17.21
N TYR A 194 7.96 3.46 16.30
CA TYR A 194 8.25 3.63 14.88
C TYR A 194 9.05 4.90 14.62
N MET A 195 8.61 6.04 15.18
CA MET A 195 9.29 7.32 15.00
C MET A 195 10.69 7.33 15.62
N ARG A 196 10.93 6.65 16.75
CA ARG A 196 12.29 6.47 17.30
C ARG A 196 13.20 5.71 16.33
N LEU A 197 12.69 4.65 15.70
CA LEU A 197 13.46 3.86 14.75
C LEU A 197 13.73 4.64 13.46
N VAL A 198 12.76 5.43 12.96
CA VAL A 198 12.97 6.27 11.77
C VAL A 198 14.05 7.31 12.06
N ALA A 199 13.95 8.01 13.20
CA ALA A 199 14.95 9.01 13.58
C ALA A 199 16.34 8.41 13.81
N ALA A 200 16.44 7.16 14.27
CA ALA A 200 17.73 6.48 14.43
C ALA A 200 18.36 6.01 13.10
N ALA A 201 17.56 5.88 12.04
CA ALA A 201 17.99 5.44 10.72
C ALA A 201 18.12 6.57 9.68
N PHE A 202 17.78 7.80 10.06
CA PHE A 202 17.84 9.02 9.23
C PHE A 202 19.20 9.71 9.39
#